data_AF-A0A3C7W2P2-F1
#
_entry.id   AF-A0A3C7W2P2-F1
#
_cell.length_a   1.000
_cell.length_b   1.000
_cell.length_c   1.000
_cell.angle_alpha   90.00
_cell.angle_beta   90.00
_cell.angle_gamma   90.00
#
_symmetry.space_group_name_H-M   'P 1'
#
loop_
_entity.id
_entity.type
_entity.pdbx_description
1 polymer ?
#
loop_
_entity_poly.entity_id
_entity_poly.type
_entity_poly.pdbx_seq_one_letter_code
_entity_poly.pdbx_strand_id
1 'polypeptide(L)'
;KAMAAEGERLGLDRETATALTAQTCLGAARMAAESGVELAELRRRVCSPGGTTERAIESFRGDGLEATVARAMAACLARSKEMADELG
;
A
#
# COMPACT_ATOMS: atom_id res chain seq x y z
N LYS A 1 -8.82 3.55 2.40
CA LYS A 1 -9.45 4.85 2.75
C LYS A 1 -8.54 6.04 2.45
N ALA A 2 -7.30 6.10 2.97
CA ALA A 2 -6.41 7.26 2.79
C ALA A 2 -6.25 7.70 1.32
N MET A 3 -5.95 6.77 0.41
CA MET A 3 -5.78 7.06 -1.02
C MET A 3 -7.05 7.62 -1.69
N ALA A 4 -8.22 7.07 -1.39
CA ALA A 4 -9.50 7.57 -1.93
C ALA A 4 -9.85 8.97 -1.39
N ALA A 5 -9.68 9.19 -0.09
CA ALA A 5 -9.95 10.48 0.53
C ALA A 5 -9.02 11.59 0.00
N GLU A 6 -7.77 11.24 -0.28
CA GLU A 6 -6.84 12.18 -0.90
C GLU A 6 -7.18 12.43 -2.37
N GLY A 7 -7.63 11.41 -3.11
CA GLY A 7 -8.19 11.57 -4.44
C GLY A 7 -9.38 12.53 -4.49
N GLU A 8 -10.30 12.42 -3.51
CA GLU A 8 -11.40 13.38 -3.32
C GLU A 8 -10.87 14.81 -3.09
N ARG A 9 -9.89 14.95 -2.19
CA ARG A 9 -9.26 16.26 -1.88
C ARG A 9 -8.56 16.88 -3.10
N LEU A 10 -8.03 16.05 -4.00
CA LEU A 10 -7.38 16.46 -5.23
C LEU A 10 -8.37 16.71 -6.39
N GLY A 11 -9.67 16.56 -6.16
CA GLY A 11 -10.73 16.98 -7.09
C GLY A 11 -11.50 15.87 -7.78
N LEU A 12 -11.27 14.60 -7.41
CA LEU A 12 -12.14 13.51 -7.86
C LEU A 12 -13.45 13.50 -7.08
N ASP A 13 -14.54 13.05 -7.70
CA ASP A 13 -15.72 12.69 -6.93
C ASP A 13 -15.46 11.42 -6.10
N ARG A 14 -16.23 11.25 -5.03
CA ARG A 14 -16.08 10.15 -4.08
C ARG A 14 -16.18 8.77 -4.73
N GLU A 15 -17.14 8.59 -5.63
CA GLU A 15 -17.40 7.30 -6.24
C GLU A 15 -16.21 6.90 -7.12
N THR A 16 -15.74 7.82 -7.96
CA THR A 16 -14.55 7.64 -8.79
C THR A 16 -13.30 7.39 -7.94
N ALA A 17 -13.04 8.22 -6.92
CA ALA A 17 -11.86 8.07 -6.08
C ALA A 17 -11.82 6.71 -5.35
N THR A 18 -12.99 6.25 -4.89
CA THR A 18 -13.15 4.95 -4.24
C THR A 18 -12.95 3.81 -5.24
N ALA A 19 -13.59 3.87 -6.40
CA ALA A 19 -13.49 2.84 -7.43
C ALA A 19 -12.07 2.69 -7.97
N LEU A 20 -11.41 3.80 -8.31
CA LEU A 20 -10.01 3.82 -8.76
C LEU A 20 -9.08 3.28 -7.68
N THR A 21 -9.29 3.65 -6.42
CA THR A 21 -8.49 3.14 -5.30
C THR A 21 -8.62 1.63 -5.17
N ALA A 22 -9.85 1.12 -5.15
CA ALA A 22 -10.11 -0.31 -5.01
C ALA A 22 -9.49 -1.10 -6.18
N GLN A 23 -9.67 -0.65 -7.41
CA GLN A 23 -9.08 -1.32 -8.58
C GLN A 23 -7.56 -1.25 -8.62
N THR A 24 -6.96 -0.12 -8.21
CA THR A 24 -5.51 0.00 -8.12
C THR A 24 -4.93 -1.02 -7.14
N CYS A 25 -5.53 -1.16 -5.96
CA CYS A 25 -5.11 -2.16 -4.97
C CYS A 25 -5.31 -3.59 -5.48
N LEU A 26 -6.45 -3.88 -6.11
CA LEU A 26 -6.73 -5.20 -6.68
C LEU A 26 -5.74 -5.58 -7.79
N GLY A 27 -5.51 -4.67 -8.74
CA GLY A 27 -4.57 -4.87 -9.83
C GLY A 27 -3.14 -5.08 -9.33
N ALA A 28 -2.70 -4.29 -8.35
CA ALA A 28 -1.39 -4.47 -7.72
C ALA A 28 -1.24 -5.84 -7.03
N ALA A 29 -2.26 -6.27 -6.27
CA ALA A 29 -2.27 -7.57 -5.62
C ALA A 29 -2.24 -8.73 -6.63
N ARG A 30 -3.02 -8.63 -7.72
CA ARG A 30 -3.01 -9.62 -8.81
C ARG A 30 -1.65 -9.70 -9.49
N MET A 31 -1.05 -8.55 -9.85
CA MET A 31 0.29 -8.54 -10.43
C MET A 31 1.32 -9.20 -9.51
N ALA A 32 1.27 -8.91 -8.21
CA ALA A 32 2.15 -9.52 -7.22
C ALA A 32 1.97 -11.04 -7.12
N ALA A 33 0.73 -11.53 -7.15
CA ALA A 33 0.44 -12.95 -7.01
C ALA A 33 0.69 -13.77 -8.29
N GLU A 34 0.44 -13.18 -9.46
CA GLU A 34 0.35 -13.92 -10.73
C GLU A 34 1.61 -13.78 -11.62
N SER A 35 2.41 -12.73 -11.44
CA SER A 35 3.51 -12.43 -12.39
C SER A 35 4.73 -13.35 -12.28
N GLY A 36 4.94 -13.99 -11.12
CA GLY A 36 6.19 -14.71 -10.81
C GLY A 36 7.44 -13.81 -10.74
N VAL A 37 7.25 -12.48 -10.69
CA VAL A 37 8.33 -11.48 -10.61
C VAL A 37 8.41 -10.93 -9.20
N GLU A 38 9.63 -10.70 -8.72
CA GLU A 38 9.88 -10.04 -7.43
C GLU A 38 9.16 -8.68 -7.31
N LEU A 39 8.59 -8.40 -6.13
CA LEU A 39 7.83 -7.17 -5.87
C LEU A 39 8.62 -5.90 -6.16
N ALA A 40 9.91 -5.90 -5.84
CA ALA A 40 10.80 -4.77 -6.09
C ALA A 40 10.94 -4.46 -7.59
N GLU A 41 10.97 -5.50 -8.43
CA GLU A 41 11.05 -5.37 -9.88
C GLU A 41 9.69 -4.97 -10.48
N LEU A 42 8.57 -5.51 -9.98
CA LEU A 42 7.23 -5.06 -10.37
C LEU A 42 7.05 -3.56 -10.12
N ARG A 43 7.46 -3.07 -8.95
CA ARG A 43 7.46 -1.64 -8.63
C ARG A 43 8.33 -0.87 -9.61
N ARG A 44 9.55 -1.35 -9.91
CA ARG A 44 10.47 -0.68 -10.85
C ARG A 44 9.86 -0.53 -12.24
N ARG A 45 9.14 -1.54 -12.73
CA ARG A 45 8.48 -1.50 -14.05
C ARG A 45 7.40 -0.42 -14.19
N VAL A 46 6.79 0.00 -13.07
CA VAL A 46 5.79 1.08 -13.04
C VAL A 46 6.36 2.43 -12.58
N CYS A 47 7.68 2.51 -12.36
CA CYS A 47 8.39 3.71 -11.95
C CYS A 47 9.38 4.15 -13.03
N SER A 48 8.94 5.01 -13.94
CA SER A 48 9.83 5.67 -14.88
C SER A 48 10.78 6.62 -14.14
N PRO A 49 12.07 6.73 -14.54
CA PRO A 49 13.00 7.71 -13.98
C PRO A 49 12.46 9.13 -14.09
N GLY A 50 12.43 9.88 -12.99
CA GLY A 50 11.88 11.24 -12.89
C GLY A 50 10.35 11.31 -12.94
N GLY A 51 9.65 10.17 -12.93
CA GLY A 51 8.20 10.09 -13.08
C GLY A 51 7.40 10.39 -11.80
N THR A 52 6.08 10.50 -11.94
CA THR A 52 5.16 10.79 -10.83
C THR A 52 5.15 9.68 -9.77
N THR A 53 5.19 8.41 -10.19
CA THR A 53 5.24 7.25 -9.28
C THR A 53 6.52 7.24 -8.44
N GLU A 54 7.65 7.61 -9.03
CA GLU A 54 8.92 7.71 -8.31
C GLU A 54 8.84 8.76 -7.20
N ARG A 55 8.31 9.95 -7.50
CA ARG A 55 8.11 11.02 -6.51
C ARG A 55 7.21 10.60 -5.34
N ALA A 56 6.12 9.89 -5.64
CA ALA A 56 5.24 9.36 -4.60
C ALA A 56 5.97 8.36 -3.68
N ILE A 57 6.78 7.47 -4.25
CA ILE A 57 7.56 6.47 -3.49
C ILE A 57 8.66 7.14 -2.64
N GLU A 58 9.34 8.15 -3.19
CA GLU A 58 10.32 8.95 -2.45
C GLU A 58 9.68 9.63 -1.24
N SER A 59 8.48 10.22 -1.40
CA SER A 59 7.73 10.81 -0.28
C SER A 59 7.40 9.76 0.77
N PHE A 60 6.82 8.61 0.37
CA PHE A 60 6.49 7.54 1.33
C PHE A 60 7.69 7.05 2.13
N ARG A 61 8.87 6.98 1.51
CA ARG A 61 10.11 6.62 2.20
C ARG A 61 10.57 7.72 3.15
N GLY A 62 10.57 8.97 2.69
CA GLY A 62 10.90 10.15 3.52
C GLY A 62 10.01 10.27 4.75
N ASP A 63 8.74 9.90 4.60
CA ASP A 63 7.73 9.91 5.68
C ASP A 63 7.78 8.64 6.57
N GLY A 64 8.72 7.73 6.33
CA GLY A 64 8.95 6.57 7.18
C GLY A 64 7.91 5.45 7.06
N LEU A 65 7.36 5.23 5.86
CA LEU A 65 6.37 4.17 5.61
C LEU A 65 6.88 2.78 6.02
N GLU A 66 8.14 2.45 5.71
CA GLU A 66 8.73 1.13 6.04
C GLU A 66 8.71 0.87 7.55
N ALA A 67 9.15 1.85 8.34
CA ALA A 67 9.11 1.77 9.80
C ALA A 67 7.67 1.70 10.33
N THR A 68 6.75 2.41 9.69
CA THR A 68 5.32 2.39 10.07
C THR A 68 4.70 1.02 9.84
N VAL A 69 4.95 0.39 8.70
CA VAL A 69 4.48 -0.97 8.39
C VAL A 69 5.10 -1.98 9.36
N ALA A 70 6.41 -1.90 9.62
CA ALA A 70 7.08 -2.80 10.56
C ALA A 70 6.45 -2.75 11.97
N ARG A 71 6.19 -1.55 12.49
CA ARG A 71 5.52 -1.38 13.80
C ARG A 71 4.10 -1.94 13.80
N ALA A 72 3.33 -1.69 12.73
CA ALA A 72 1.96 -2.20 12.63
C ALA A 72 1.92 -3.74 12.62
N MET A 73 2.81 -4.38 11.87
CA MET A 73 2.91 -5.85 11.82
C MET A 73 3.34 -6.44 13.16
N ALA A 74 4.30 -5.81 13.85
CA ALA A 74 4.72 -6.24 15.18
C ALA A 74 3.59 -6.14 16.21
N ALA A 75 2.82 -5.04 16.21
CA ALA A 75 1.66 -4.88 17.08
C ALA A 75 0.58 -5.92 16.80
N CYS A 76 0.32 -6.22 15.52
CA CYS A 76 -0.61 -7.28 15.11
C CYS A 76 -0.17 -8.65 15.64
N LEU A 77 1.11 -9.00 15.51
CA LEU A 77 1.66 -10.24 16.03
C LEU A 77 1.57 -10.32 17.56
N ALA A 78 1.88 -9.24 18.27
CA ALA A 78 1.78 -9.19 19.72
C ALA A 78 0.34 -9.51 20.18
N ARG A 79 -0.67 -8.84 19.60
CA ARG A 79 -2.07 -9.11 19.95
C ARG A 79 -2.50 -10.53 19.56
N SER A 80 -2.04 -11.04 18.42
CA SER A 80 -2.35 -12.41 18.01
C SER A 80 -1.85 -13.46 19.01
N LYS A 81 -0.72 -13.20 19.67
CA LYS A 81 -0.18 -14.09 20.72
C LYS A 81 -1.00 -14.00 22.01
N GLU A 82 -1.30 -12.79 22.47
CA GLU A 82 -2.17 -12.58 23.63
C GLU A 82 -3.52 -13.29 23.46
N MET A 83 -4.13 -13.20 22.27
CA MET A 83 -5.39 -13.88 21.98
C MET A 83 -5.27 -15.40 22.00
N ALA A 84 -4.14 -15.95 21.56
CA ALA A 84 -3.90 -17.39 21.61
C ALA A 84 -3.74 -17.87 23.06
N ASP A 85 -3.05 -17.10 23.89
CA ASP A 85 -2.87 -17.38 25.33
C ASP A 85 -4.18 -17.21 26.12
N GLU A 86 -5.09 -16.32 25.69
CA GLU A 86 -6.43 -16.14 26.28
C GLU A 86 -7.40 -17.29 25.93
N LEU A 87 -7.17 -17.99 24.82
CA LEU A 87 -8.07 -19.02 24.26
C LEU A 87 -7.58 -20.46 24.49
N GLY A 88 -6.31 -20.64 24.89
CA GLY A 88 -5.70 -21.94 25.21
C GLY A 88 -5.78 -22.27 26.69
#